data_AF-A0A0G2HDV5-F1
#
_entry.id   AF-A0A0G2HDV5-F1
#
_cell.length_a   1.000
_cell.length_b   1.000
_cell.length_c   1.000
_cell.angle_alpha   90.00
_cell.angle_beta   90.00
_cell.angle_gamma   90.00
#
_symmetry.space_group_name_H-M   'P 1'
#
loop_
_entity.id
_entity.type
_entity.pdbx_description
1 polymer ?
#
loop_
_entity_poly.entity_id
_entity_poly.type
_entity_poly.pdbx_seq_one_letter_code
_entity_poly.pdbx_strand_id
1 'polypeptide(L)'
;MRPEETPVLNSPFPSLQAFPNKGRSSQRYKNVQVLLLHWKTDDLFVLPELEDLATCFSGDYGFNTDIFAIPSDNPHLDLMLKIGALIKEHESDDTLFVVYYGGHAKIDESRQSTCLSNIP
;
A
#
# COMPACT_ATOMS: atom_id res chain seq x y z
N MET A 1 17.28 -52.08 -4.71
CA MET A 1 17.39 -50.63 -4.45
C MET A 1 16.90 -49.91 -5.70
N ARG A 2 15.65 -49.43 -5.69
CA ARG A 2 15.07 -48.57 -6.73
C ARG A 2 15.20 -47.12 -6.22
N PRO A 3 15.62 -46.14 -7.03
CA PRO A 3 15.54 -44.74 -6.63
C PRO A 3 14.08 -44.29 -6.64
N GLU A 4 13.66 -43.59 -5.58
CA GLU A 4 12.39 -42.89 -5.48
C GLU A 4 12.41 -41.66 -6.41
N GLU A 5 11.54 -41.63 -7.42
CA GLU A 5 11.23 -40.41 -8.16
C GLU A 5 10.30 -39.52 -7.33
N THR A 6 10.77 -38.35 -6.93
CA THR A 6 9.95 -37.30 -6.32
C THR A 6 9.06 -36.66 -7.40
N PRO A 7 7.72 -36.62 -7.25
CA PRO A 7 6.87 -35.98 -8.24
C PRO A 7 6.93 -34.45 -8.07
N VAL A 8 7.39 -33.76 -9.12
CA VAL A 8 7.27 -32.30 -9.24
C VAL A 8 5.79 -31.96 -9.47
N LEU A 9 5.18 -31.31 -8.48
CA LEU A 9 3.81 -30.79 -8.57
C LEU A 9 3.77 -29.62 -9.55
N ASN A 10 3.38 -29.88 -10.79
CA ASN A 10 3.04 -28.85 -11.77
C ASN A 10 1.74 -28.16 -11.33
N SER A 11 1.84 -27.00 -10.68
CA SER A 11 0.68 -26.15 -10.41
C SER A 11 0.19 -25.48 -11.71
N PRO A 12 -1.11 -25.54 -12.06
CA PRO A 12 -1.63 -24.98 -13.31
C PRO A 12 -1.85 -23.45 -13.26
N PHE A 13 -1.45 -22.78 -12.18
CA PHE A 13 -1.68 -21.34 -12.01
C PHE A 13 -0.39 -20.57 -12.32
N PRO A 14 -0.35 -19.74 -13.38
CA PRO A 14 0.80 -18.90 -13.66
C PRO A 14 0.89 -17.81 -12.58
N SER A 15 1.76 -18.00 -11.59
CA SER A 15 2.12 -17.00 -10.58
C SER A 15 2.98 -15.85 -11.13
N LEU A 16 3.15 -15.78 -12.46
CA LEU A 16 4.01 -14.80 -13.13
C LEU A 16 3.34 -13.43 -13.34
N GLN A 17 2.05 -13.29 -13.05
CA GLN A 17 1.27 -12.10 -13.37
C GLN A 17 0.89 -11.24 -12.15
N ALA A 18 1.42 -11.54 -10.96
CA ALA A 18 1.07 -10.78 -9.76
C ALA A 18 1.77 -9.42 -9.69
N PHE A 19 2.98 -9.29 -10.23
CA PHE A 19 3.70 -8.01 -10.29
C PHE A 19 4.56 -7.96 -11.56
N PRO A 20 4.22 -7.14 -12.56
CA PRO A 20 4.94 -7.05 -13.85
C PRO A 20 6.30 -6.34 -13.75
N ASN A 21 6.98 -6.42 -12.59
CA ASN A 21 8.27 -5.78 -12.35
C ASN A 21 9.47 -6.73 -12.59
N LYS A 22 9.22 -8.01 -12.88
CA LYS A 22 10.27 -9.00 -13.17
C LYS A 22 10.52 -9.07 -14.69
N GLY A 23 11.42 -8.24 -15.20
CA GLY A 23 11.90 -8.39 -16.57
C GLY A 23 12.42 -7.16 -17.30
N ARG A 24 12.46 -5.97 -16.68
CA ARG A 24 13.11 -4.81 -17.29
C ARG A 24 14.38 -4.47 -16.54
N SER A 25 15.49 -4.40 -17.28
CA SER A 25 16.78 -3.89 -16.81
C SER A 25 16.75 -2.40 -16.44
N SER A 26 15.64 -1.70 -16.71
CA SER A 26 15.33 -0.37 -16.20
C SER A 26 14.08 -0.41 -15.31
N GLN A 27 14.13 0.34 -14.21
CA GLN A 27 13.02 0.58 -13.31
C GLN A 27 11.80 1.05 -14.12
N ARG A 28 10.67 0.32 -14.05
CA ARG A 28 9.47 0.58 -14.87
C ARG A 28 8.87 1.95 -14.59
N TYR A 29 8.88 2.36 -13.33
CA TYR A 29 8.34 3.62 -12.86
C TYR A 29 9.49 4.58 -12.57
N LYS A 30 9.39 5.78 -13.12
CA LYS A 30 10.40 6.84 -12.90
C LYS A 30 10.10 7.65 -11.65
N ASN A 31 8.83 7.70 -11.26
CA ASN A 31 8.36 8.40 -10.09
C ASN A 31 7.61 7.42 -9.19
N VAL A 32 7.86 7.48 -7.88
CA VAL A 32 7.11 6.70 -6.89
C VAL A 32 6.61 7.66 -5.82
N GLN A 33 5.30 7.64 -5.61
CA GLN A 33 4.58 8.47 -4.66
C GLN A 33 3.99 7.57 -3.58
N VAL A 34 4.44 7.75 -2.35
CA VAL A 34 4.02 6.96 -1.19
C VAL A 34 3.17 7.84 -0.29
N LEU A 35 1.97 7.37 0.05
CA LEU A 35 1.09 7.99 1.03
C LEU A 35 0.90 7.05 2.21
N LEU A 36 1.45 7.43 3.37
CA LEU A 36 1.33 6.71 4.63
C LEU A 36 0.18 7.30 5.43
N LEU A 37 -0.84 6.50 5.68
CA LEU A 37 -2.09 6.89 6.33
C LEU A 37 -2.12 6.36 7.76
N HIS A 38 -2.65 7.17 8.68
CA HIS A 38 -3.01 6.72 10.02
C HIS A 38 -4.17 7.57 10.55
N TRP A 39 -4.88 7.10 11.59
CA TRP A 39 -5.88 7.94 12.25
C TRP A 39 -5.20 8.96 13.16
N LYS A 40 -5.69 10.20 13.13
CA LYS A 40 -5.18 11.30 13.98
C LYS A 40 -5.40 11.05 15.47
N THR A 41 -6.49 10.37 15.81
CA THR A 41 -6.94 10.13 17.19
C THR A 41 -6.74 8.66 17.59
N ASP A 42 -5.84 7.94 16.92
CA ASP A 42 -5.57 6.54 17.26
C ASP A 42 -4.83 6.42 18.60
N ASP A 43 -5.09 5.35 19.34
CA ASP A 43 -4.36 4.97 20.56
C ASP A 43 -3.23 3.97 20.27
N LEU A 44 -3.11 3.53 19.03
CA LEU A 44 -1.97 2.81 18.51
C LEU A 44 -0.78 3.76 18.32
N PHE A 45 0.36 3.43 18.93
CA PHE A 45 1.64 4.11 18.73
C PHE A 45 2.25 3.77 17.35
N VAL A 46 1.50 3.98 16.26
CA VAL A 46 1.90 3.67 14.88
C VAL A 46 2.77 4.76 14.24
N LEU A 47 2.74 5.98 14.78
CA LEU A 47 3.52 7.10 14.25
C LEU A 47 5.02 6.83 14.15
N PRO A 48 5.71 6.28 15.18
CA PRO A 48 7.12 5.93 15.06
C PRO A 48 7.42 4.93 13.92
N GLU A 49 6.58 3.91 13.75
CA GLU A 49 6.73 2.94 12.66
C GLU A 49 6.55 3.61 11.29
N LEU A 50 5.58 4.51 11.17
CA LEU A 50 5.33 5.28 9.94
C LEU A 50 6.48 6.23 9.61
N GLU A 51 7.09 6.86 10.62
CA GLU A 51 8.25 7.74 10.46
C GLU A 51 9.50 6.95 10.04
N ASP A 52 9.74 5.78 10.63
CA ASP A 52 10.81 4.87 10.23
C ASP A 52 10.61 4.39 8.79
N LEU A 53 9.37 4.04 8.44
CA LEU A 53 9.00 3.61 7.09
C LEU A 53 9.13 4.75 6.07
N ALA A 54 8.74 5.98 6.43
CA ALA A 54 8.92 7.16 5.60
C ALA A 54 10.41 7.44 5.35
N THR A 55 11.24 7.27 6.38
CA THR A 55 12.69 7.42 6.28
C THR A 55 13.29 6.38 5.35
N CYS A 56 12.84 5.13 5.43
CA CYS A 56 13.28 4.07 4.52
C CYS A 56 12.87 4.37 3.07
N PHE A 57 11.61 4.72 2.82
CA PHE A 57 11.14 5.01 1.46
C PHE A 57 11.81 6.24 0.83
N SER A 58 11.99 7.31 1.60
CA SER A 58 12.64 8.52 1.10
C SER A 58 14.16 8.39 1.01
N GLY A 59 14.81 7.78 2.01
CA GLY A 59 16.26 7.67 2.12
C GLY A 59 16.85 6.55 1.28
N ASP A 60 16.35 5.32 1.42
CA ASP A 60 16.94 4.14 0.78
C ASP A 60 16.44 3.95 -0.65
N TYR A 61 15.17 4.31 -0.90
CA TYR A 61 14.51 4.10 -2.19
C TYR A 61 14.33 5.38 -3.02
N GLY A 62 14.54 6.56 -2.42
CA GLY A 62 14.38 7.85 -3.11
C GLY A 62 12.94 8.17 -3.52
N PHE A 63 11.94 7.56 -2.86
CA PHE A 63 10.53 7.78 -3.15
C PHE A 63 10.02 9.06 -2.51
N ASN A 64 9.09 9.75 -3.18
CA ASN A 64 8.41 10.87 -2.58
C ASN A 64 7.36 10.33 -1.60
N THR A 65 7.49 10.64 -0.32
CA THR A 65 6.70 10.01 0.74
C THR A 65 6.04 11.06 1.62
N ASP A 66 4.72 10.96 1.75
CA ASP A 66 3.90 11.82 2.60
C ASP A 66 3.25 10.99 3.71
N ILE A 67 3.18 11.55 4.91
CA ILE A 67 2.35 11.01 6.01
C ILE A 67 1.09 11.86 6.12
N PHE A 68 -0.07 11.22 6.17
CA PHE A 68 -1.36 11.87 6.33
C PHE A 68 -2.16 11.29 7.49
N ALA A 69 -2.42 12.15 8.48
CA ALA A 69 -3.29 11.87 9.60
C ALA A 69 -4.75 12.07 9.19
N ILE A 70 -5.51 10.98 9.09
CA ILE A 70 -6.95 11.01 8.81
C ILE A 70 -7.66 11.68 10.00
N PRO A 71 -8.33 12.82 9.78
CA PRO A 71 -9.05 13.51 10.85
C PRO A 71 -10.29 12.73 11.27
N SER A 72 -10.68 12.85 12.54
CA SER A 72 -11.93 12.25 13.03
C SER A 72 -13.17 13.01 12.53
N ASP A 73 -13.03 14.29 12.22
CA ASP A 73 -14.08 15.13 11.65
C ASP A 73 -14.08 15.00 10.12
N ASN A 74 -15.17 14.49 9.54
CA ASN A 74 -15.33 14.28 8.09
C ASN A 74 -14.18 13.49 7.40
N PRO A 75 -13.78 12.31 7.92
CA PRO A 75 -12.62 11.55 7.42
C PRO A 75 -12.68 11.24 5.92
N HIS A 76 -13.88 10.96 5.42
CA HIS A 76 -14.08 10.57 4.03
C HIS A 76 -13.75 11.70 3.05
N LEU A 77 -14.21 12.91 3.33
CA LEU A 77 -13.99 14.07 2.46
C LEU A 77 -12.50 14.41 2.41
N ASP A 78 -11.86 14.52 3.56
CA ASP A 78 -10.46 14.93 3.64
C ASP A 78 -9.52 13.89 3.03
N LEU A 79 -9.80 12.60 3.22
CA LEU A 79 -9.05 11.53 2.57
C LEU A 79 -9.22 11.57 1.04
N MET A 80 -10.45 11.74 0.55
CA MET A 80 -10.73 11.87 -0.89
C MET A 80 -10.02 13.08 -1.50
N LEU A 81 -10.00 14.21 -0.80
CA LEU A 81 -9.28 15.41 -1.22
C LEU A 81 -7.76 15.18 -1.27
N LYS A 82 -7.19 14.54 -0.24
CA LYS A 82 -5.74 14.23 -0.22
C LYS A 82 -5.35 13.27 -1.34
N ILE A 83 -6.12 12.20 -1.56
CA ILE A 83 -5.87 11.25 -2.65
C ILE A 83 -6.03 11.94 -4.02
N GLY A 84 -7.10 12.72 -4.19
CA GLY A 84 -7.33 13.47 -5.43
C GLY A 84 -6.21 14.45 -5.74
N ALA A 85 -5.69 15.15 -4.72
CA ALA A 85 -4.54 16.03 -4.87
C ALA A 85 -3.27 15.26 -5.26
N LEU A 86 -2.98 14.13 -4.59
CA LEU A 86 -1.82 13.28 -4.88
C LEU A 86 -1.82 12.78 -6.33
N ILE A 87 -2.97 12.30 -6.81
CA ILE A 87 -3.13 11.84 -8.20
C ILE A 87 -2.91 13.02 -9.14
N LYS A 88 -3.60 14.14 -8.92
CA LYS A 88 -3.53 15.31 -9.81
C LYS A 88 -2.12 15.90 -9.92
N GLU A 89 -1.35 15.89 -8.84
CA GLU A 89 0.00 16.46 -8.80
C GLU A 89 1.06 15.57 -9.48
N HIS A 90 0.85 14.25 -9.45
CA HIS A 90 1.86 13.29 -9.90
C HIS A 90 1.40 12.34 -11.00
N GLU A 91 0.26 12.63 -11.65
CA GLU A 91 -0.31 11.84 -12.73
C GLU A 91 0.69 11.69 -13.88
N SER A 92 1.12 10.45 -14.13
CA SER A 92 1.95 10.06 -15.26
C SER A 92 1.89 8.55 -15.45
N ASP A 93 2.05 8.08 -16.69
CA ASP A 93 2.11 6.64 -17.01
C ASP A 93 3.30 5.93 -16.35
N ASP A 94 4.33 6.70 -15.99
CA ASP A 94 5.55 6.23 -15.32
C ASP A 94 5.52 6.45 -13.80
N THR A 95 4.38 6.85 -13.20
CA THR A 95 4.24 7.03 -11.75
C THR A 95 3.63 5.79 -11.09
N LEU A 96 4.26 5.31 -10.02
CA LEU A 96 3.68 4.32 -9.11
C LEU A 96 3.15 5.03 -7.85
N PHE A 97 1.89 4.82 -7.54
CA PHE A 97 1.30 5.23 -6.26
C PHE A 97 1.31 4.05 -5.29
N VAL A 98 1.84 4.27 -4.08
CA VAL A 98 1.84 3.32 -2.98
C VAL A 98 1.04 3.95 -1.84
N VAL A 99 0.05 3.24 -1.32
CA VAL A 99 -0.74 3.69 -0.17
C VAL A 99 -0.58 2.65 0.93
N TYR A 100 -0.10 3.06 2.09
CA TYR A 100 0.03 2.23 3.28
C TYR A 100 -0.86 2.80 4.38
N TYR A 101 -1.57 1.95 5.10
CA TYR A 101 -2.42 2.37 6.22
C TYR A 101 -1.96 1.66 7.49
N GLY A 102 -1.47 2.45 8.46
CA GLY A 102 -1.14 2.02 9.81
C GLY A 102 -2.29 2.34 10.75
N GLY A 103 -2.97 1.31 11.24
CA GLY A 103 -4.10 1.45 12.17
C GLY A 103 -4.90 0.17 12.30
N HIS A 104 -5.97 0.21 13.10
CA HIS A 104 -6.86 -0.95 13.24
C HIS A 104 -7.59 -1.26 11.93
N ALA A 105 -7.56 -2.53 11.53
CA ALA A 105 -8.46 -3.10 10.52
C ALA A 105 -9.48 -3.99 11.24
N LYS A 106 -10.76 -3.59 11.25
CA LYS A 106 -11.83 -4.48 11.71
C LYS A 106 -12.28 -5.32 10.51
N ILE A 107 -11.94 -6.61 10.54
CA ILE A 107 -12.44 -7.58 9.57
C ILE A 107 -13.84 -7.99 10.06
N ASP A 108 -14.88 -7.71 9.27
CA ASP A 108 -16.23 -8.20 9.55
C ASP A 108 -16.30 -9.72 9.27
N GLU A 109 -17.26 -10.43 9.87
CA GLU A 109 -17.35 -11.91 9.87
C GLU A 109 -17.43 -12.55 8.47
N SER A 110 -17.53 -11.74 7.41
CA SER A 110 -17.46 -12.11 6.00
C SER A 110 -16.04 -12.19 5.41
N ARG A 111 -14.97 -11.93 6.20
CA ARG A 111 -13.57 -11.77 5.73
C ARG A 111 -13.40 -10.67 4.68
N GLN A 112 -14.33 -9.71 4.66
CA GLN A 112 -14.20 -8.50 3.86
C GLN A 112 -13.77 -7.33 4.76
N SER A 113 -12.84 -6.53 4.25
CA SER A 113 -12.43 -5.27 4.88
C SER A 113 -13.56 -4.24 4.69
N THR A 114 -14.46 -4.15 5.66
CA THR A 114 -15.53 -3.14 5.64
C THR A 114 -15.05 -1.90 6.38
N CYS A 115 -14.72 -0.84 5.64
CA CYS A 115 -14.58 0.50 6.21
C CYS A 115 -15.96 0.94 6.71
N LEU A 116 -16.11 1.20 8.00
CA LEU A 116 -17.39 1.62 8.58
C LEU A 116 -17.73 3.05 8.13
N SER A 117 -18.43 3.19 7.01
CA SER A 117 -19.23 4.38 6.69
C SER A 117 -20.69 4.08 7.04
N ASN A 118 -21.03 4.16 8.33
CA ASN A 118 -22.44 4.24 8.72
C ASN A 118 -22.88 5.70 8.62
N ILE A 119 -23.73 6.00 7.64
CA ILE A 119 -24.62 7.16 7.71
C ILE A 119 -26.04 6.57 7.85
N PRO A 120 -26.86 7.04 8.80
CA PRO A 120 -28.27 6.64 8.94
C PRO A 120 -29.14 7.02 7.75
#